data_AF-A0A933B9C1-F1
#
_entry.id   AF-A0A933B9C1-F1
#
_cell.length_a   1.000
_cell.length_b   1.000
_cell.length_c   1.000
_cell.angle_alpha   90.00
_cell.angle_beta   90.00
_cell.angle_gamma   90.00
#
_symmetry.space_group_name_H-M   'P 1'
#
loop_
_entity.id
_entity.type
_entity.pdbx_description
1 polymer ?
#
loop_
_entity_poly.entity_id
_entity_poly.type
_entity_poly.pdbx_seq_one_letter_code
_entity_poly.pdbx_strand_id
1 'polypeptide(L)'
;MGIEELVPDGILTTSVEKMVNWARRSSLWPATFGLACCAIEMMASSASRYDLARFGAEVFRASPRQADLMIVAGRVSKKMAPVLKRIYDQMPEPKWVISMGACASCGGVFNDYAIVQGVDTVVPVDVCPVDCIHPRKDEADFVVAEMLYIHPDECIDCGACVPACPVDA
;
A
#
# COMPACT_ATOMS: atom_id res chain seq x y z
N MET A 1 -12.28 -13.45 3.29
CA MET A 1 -13.40 -13.68 4.23
C MET A 1 -12.87 -14.44 5.44
N GLY A 2 -12.81 -13.78 6.59
CA GLY A 2 -12.26 -14.34 7.83
C GLY A 2 -13.31 -15.07 8.66
N ILE A 3 -12.86 -15.57 9.82
CA ILE A 3 -13.64 -16.21 10.89
C ILE A 3 -14.79 -15.31 11.41
N GLU A 4 -14.74 -14.03 11.03
CA GLU A 4 -15.69 -12.95 11.31
C GLU A 4 -17.12 -13.24 10.81
N GLU A 5 -17.29 -13.99 9.70
CA GLU A 5 -18.63 -14.21 9.10
C GLU A 5 -19.41 -15.39 9.71
N LEU A 6 -18.75 -16.23 10.52
CA LEU A 6 -19.31 -17.52 10.98
C LEU A 6 -19.85 -17.51 12.42
N VAL A 7 -19.68 -16.45 13.21
CA VAL A 7 -20.05 -16.42 14.64
C VAL A 7 -20.69 -15.07 15.04
N PRO A 8 -21.88 -15.05 15.68
CA PRO A 8 -22.56 -13.81 16.06
C PRO A 8 -21.84 -13.05 17.19
N ASP A 9 -21.84 -11.72 17.09
CA ASP A 9 -21.10 -10.81 17.96
C ASP A 9 -21.52 -10.83 19.44
N GLY A 10 -20.53 -11.06 20.32
CA GLY A 10 -20.66 -10.96 21.77
C GLY A 10 -19.37 -10.46 22.42
N ILE A 11 -19.43 -10.13 23.72
CA ILE A 11 -18.29 -9.61 24.50
C ILE A 11 -17.07 -10.56 24.45
N LEU A 12 -17.28 -11.87 24.26
CA LEU A 12 -16.21 -12.85 24.08
C LEU A 12 -15.56 -12.79 22.68
N THR A 13 -16.33 -12.58 21.60
CA THR A 13 -15.80 -12.54 20.23
C THR A 13 -14.96 -11.28 20.01
N THR A 14 -15.40 -10.13 20.50
CA THR A 14 -14.64 -8.85 20.37
C THR A 14 -13.24 -8.93 20.97
N SER A 15 -13.04 -9.70 22.05
CA SER A 15 -11.71 -9.89 22.65
C SER A 15 -10.79 -10.76 21.81
N VAL A 16 -11.34 -11.79 21.14
CA VAL A 16 -10.60 -12.69 20.25
C VAL A 16 -10.27 -11.99 18.94
N GLU A 17 -11.20 -11.24 18.38
CA GLU A 17 -11.02 -10.45 17.16
C GLU A 17 -9.95 -9.38 17.32
N LYS A 18 -9.98 -8.62 18.43
CA LYS A 18 -8.93 -7.66 18.77
C LYS A 18 -7.55 -8.32 18.85
N MET A 19 -7.48 -9.54 19.40
CA MET A 19 -6.23 -10.30 19.47
C MET A 19 -5.76 -10.75 18.08
N VAL A 20 -6.66 -11.24 17.23
CA VAL A 20 -6.36 -11.68 15.86
C VAL A 20 -5.93 -10.49 14.99
N ASN A 21 -6.63 -9.36 15.08
CA ASN A 21 -6.30 -8.14 14.34
C ASN A 21 -4.98 -7.53 14.84
N TRP A 22 -4.70 -7.58 16.15
CA TRP A 22 -3.39 -7.23 16.68
C TRP A 22 -2.28 -8.14 16.16
N ALA A 23 -2.53 -9.46 16.10
CA ALA A 23 -1.57 -10.42 15.56
C ALA A 23 -1.26 -10.14 14.08
N ARG A 24 -2.30 -9.97 13.24
CA ARG A 24 -2.15 -9.62 11.82
C ARG A 24 -1.36 -8.31 11.63
N ARG A 25 -1.68 -7.27 12.41
CA ARG A 25 -0.99 -5.97 12.34
C ARG A 25 0.47 -6.03 12.79
N SER A 26 0.79 -6.88 13.77
CA SER A 26 2.14 -7.01 14.33
C SER A 26 3.04 -7.97 13.55
N SER A 27 2.51 -8.69 12.56
CA SER A 27 3.25 -9.67 11.77
C SER A 27 2.99 -9.56 10.26
N LEU A 28 3.10 -8.35 9.70
CA LEU A 28 2.95 -8.13 8.26
C LEU A 28 4.15 -8.68 7.49
N TRP A 29 3.91 -9.46 6.44
CA TRP A 29 4.93 -10.06 5.57
C TRP A 29 4.84 -9.45 4.17
N PRO A 30 5.65 -8.41 3.87
CA PRO A 30 5.57 -7.72 2.60
C PRO A 30 6.05 -8.61 1.43
N ALA A 31 5.19 -8.78 0.44
CA ALA A 31 5.55 -9.13 -0.92
C ALA A 31 6.22 -7.93 -1.59
N THR A 32 7.51 -8.06 -1.80
CA THR A 32 8.34 -7.09 -2.53
C THR A 32 7.93 -7.10 -4.00
N PHE A 33 7.24 -6.06 -4.45
CA PHE A 33 6.97 -5.82 -5.88
C PHE A 33 7.63 -4.53 -6.34
N GLY A 34 8.96 -4.57 -6.42
CA GLY A 34 9.78 -3.45 -6.89
C GLY A 34 9.77 -3.32 -8.40
N LEU A 35 9.31 -2.17 -8.93
CA LEU A 35 9.19 -1.93 -10.37
C LEU A 35 10.14 -0.85 -10.91
N ALA A 36 10.33 0.22 -10.14
CA ALA A 36 11.07 1.40 -10.58
C ALA A 36 11.83 2.03 -9.40
N CYS A 37 12.08 3.34 -9.46
CA CYS A 37 12.81 4.08 -8.43
C CYS A 37 12.28 3.78 -7.02
N CYS A 38 10.96 3.86 -6.80
CA CYS A 38 10.28 3.59 -5.51
C CYS A 38 10.68 2.26 -4.83
N ALA A 39 11.17 1.28 -5.60
CA ALA A 39 11.69 0.03 -5.04
C ALA A 39 12.95 0.25 -4.20
N ILE A 40 13.79 1.22 -4.56
CA ILE A 40 15.01 1.58 -3.81
C ILE A 40 14.61 2.24 -2.49
N GLU A 41 13.60 3.13 -2.49
CA GLU A 41 13.06 3.69 -1.25
C GLU A 41 12.42 2.60 -0.38
N MET A 42 11.76 1.60 -0.97
CA MET A 42 11.26 0.43 -0.22
C MET A 42 12.42 -0.37 0.40
N MET A 43 13.51 -0.58 -0.32
CA MET A 43 14.69 -1.26 0.23
C MET A 43 15.39 -0.40 1.30
N ALA A 44 15.37 0.92 1.18
CA ALA A 44 15.92 1.82 2.17
C ALA A 44 15.07 1.87 3.44
N SER A 45 13.76 1.64 3.36
CA SER A 45 12.89 1.57 4.55
C SER A 45 13.16 0.34 5.41
N SER A 46 13.68 -0.74 4.81
CA SER A 46 14.14 -1.93 5.53
C SER A 46 15.60 -1.87 5.99
N ALA A 47 16.35 -0.87 5.55
CA ALA A 47 17.73 -0.68 5.96
C ALA A 47 17.83 -0.18 7.41
N SER A 48 19.03 -0.28 7.99
CA SER A 48 19.33 0.01 9.40
C SER A 48 18.92 1.40 9.91
N ARG A 49 18.70 2.37 9.01
CA ARG A 49 18.31 3.73 9.39
C ARG A 49 16.84 3.86 9.75
N TYR A 50 15.96 3.21 8.99
CA TYR A 50 14.50 3.34 9.13
C TYR A 50 13.84 2.06 9.67
N ASP A 51 14.49 0.92 9.48
CA ASP A 51 14.21 -0.38 10.08
C ASP A 51 12.72 -0.75 10.21
N LEU A 52 12.13 -1.15 9.08
CA LEU A 52 10.77 -1.71 9.02
C LEU A 52 10.62 -3.01 9.84
N ALA A 53 11.72 -3.66 10.25
CA ALA A 53 11.66 -4.86 11.08
C ALA A 53 10.99 -4.63 12.44
N ARG A 54 11.04 -3.39 12.96
CA ARG A 54 10.42 -3.00 14.24
C ARG A 54 8.91 -3.20 14.27
N PHE A 55 8.27 -3.20 13.11
CA PHE A 55 6.82 -3.38 12.97
C PHE A 55 6.42 -4.82 12.60
N GLY A 56 7.37 -5.77 12.61
CA GLY A 56 7.15 -7.16 12.21
C GLY A 56 7.29 -7.43 10.71
N ALA A 57 7.63 -6.40 9.93
CA ALA A 57 7.82 -6.45 8.48
C ALA A 57 9.30 -6.52 8.07
N GLU A 58 10.08 -7.32 8.81
CA GLU A 58 11.51 -7.57 8.53
C GLU A 58 11.69 -8.40 7.25
N VAL A 59 10.85 -9.42 7.07
CA VAL A 59 11.04 -10.45 6.07
C VAL A 59 10.27 -10.10 4.81
N PHE A 60 10.98 -9.51 3.85
CA PHE A 60 10.49 -9.34 2.49
C PHE A 60 10.43 -10.68 1.76
N ARG A 61 9.21 -11.21 1.62
CA ARG A 61 8.98 -12.49 0.94
C ARG A 61 8.85 -12.27 -0.56
N ALA A 62 9.74 -12.86 -1.34
CA ALA A 62 9.64 -12.85 -2.80
C ALA A 62 8.54 -13.77 -3.33
N SER A 63 8.10 -14.76 -2.53
CA SER A 63 7.02 -15.67 -2.91
C SER A 63 5.65 -15.10 -2.50
N PRO A 64 4.71 -14.92 -3.43
CA PRO A 64 3.40 -14.34 -3.10
C PRO A 64 2.55 -15.26 -2.23
N ARG A 65 2.83 -16.56 -2.22
CA ARG A 65 2.09 -17.54 -1.39
C ARG A 65 2.36 -17.44 0.11
N GLN A 66 3.45 -16.76 0.49
CA GLN A 66 3.85 -16.59 1.88
C GLN A 66 3.60 -15.19 2.39
N ALA A 67 3.22 -14.25 1.53
CA ALA A 67 3.03 -12.85 1.86
C ALA A 67 1.55 -12.51 1.97
N ASP A 68 1.23 -11.62 2.89
CA ASP A 68 -0.10 -11.04 3.11
C ASP A 68 -0.18 -9.59 2.60
N LEU A 69 0.91 -8.83 2.66
CA LEU A 69 0.96 -7.44 2.24
C LEU A 69 1.65 -7.26 0.88
N MET A 70 0.97 -6.75 -0.14
CA MET A 70 1.55 -6.42 -1.43
C MET A 70 1.90 -4.94 -1.52
N ILE A 71 3.19 -4.61 -1.67
CA ILE A 71 3.62 -3.22 -1.88
C ILE A 71 3.96 -3.01 -3.36
N VAL A 72 3.13 -2.28 -4.08
CA VAL A 72 3.35 -1.94 -5.48
C VAL A 72 4.24 -0.69 -5.54
N ALA A 73 5.56 -0.89 -5.62
CA ALA A 73 6.51 0.21 -5.58
C ALA A 73 7.02 0.60 -6.97
N GLY A 74 6.40 1.64 -7.49
CA GLY A 74 6.80 2.31 -8.72
C GLY A 74 5.79 2.14 -9.84
N ARG A 75 6.16 2.65 -11.02
CA ARG A 75 5.27 2.71 -12.17
C ARG A 75 4.88 1.32 -12.68
N VAL A 76 3.58 1.09 -12.87
CA VAL A 76 3.06 -0.13 -13.50
C VAL A 76 2.85 0.11 -14.99
N SER A 77 3.65 -0.53 -15.83
CA SER A 77 3.39 -0.51 -17.28
C SER A 77 2.15 -1.34 -17.62
N LYS A 78 1.46 -0.99 -18.71
CA LYS A 78 0.30 -1.78 -19.20
C LYS A 78 0.65 -3.25 -19.46
N LYS A 79 1.90 -3.53 -19.82
CA LYS A 79 2.42 -4.90 -19.98
C LYS A 79 2.53 -5.65 -18.65
N MET A 80 2.86 -4.94 -17.57
CA MET A 80 3.01 -5.54 -16.24
C MET A 80 1.67 -5.72 -15.51
N ALA A 81 0.64 -4.92 -15.85
CA ALA A 81 -0.70 -5.00 -15.25
C ALA A 81 -1.27 -6.44 -15.15
N PRO A 82 -1.32 -7.27 -16.22
CA PRO A 82 -1.82 -8.64 -16.11
C PRO A 82 -0.90 -9.58 -15.33
N VAL A 83 0.37 -9.25 -15.13
CA VAL A 83 1.31 -10.02 -14.28
C VAL A 83 1.04 -9.70 -12.82
N LEU A 84 0.89 -8.41 -12.50
CA LEU A 84 0.53 -7.92 -11.17
C LEU A 84 -0.76 -8.58 -10.69
N LYS A 85 -1.82 -8.56 -11.51
CA LYS A 85 -3.09 -9.19 -11.15
C LYS A 85 -2.95 -10.68 -10.82
N ARG A 86 -2.19 -11.43 -11.63
CA ARG A 86 -1.95 -12.85 -11.38
C ARG A 86 -1.18 -13.12 -10.09
N ILE A 87 -0.21 -12.27 -9.75
CA ILE A 87 0.55 -12.39 -8.49
C ILE A 87 -0.39 -12.13 -7.30
N TYR A 88 -1.20 -11.07 -7.39
CA TYR A 88 -2.20 -10.75 -6.38
C TYR A 88 -3.22 -11.90 -6.19
N ASP A 89 -3.69 -12.51 -7.27
CA ASP A 89 -4.62 -13.64 -7.21
C ASP A 89 -3.98 -14.91 -6.63
N GLN A 90 -2.64 -15.03 -6.63
CA GLN A 90 -1.90 -16.14 -6.02
C GLN A 90 -1.58 -15.94 -4.53
N MET A 91 -1.88 -14.76 -3.97
CA MET A 91 -1.69 -14.48 -2.55
C MET A 91 -2.85 -15.05 -1.71
N PRO A 92 -2.56 -15.63 -0.53
CA PRO A 92 -3.59 -16.12 0.39
C PRO A 92 -4.44 -14.97 0.94
N GLU A 93 -5.67 -15.26 1.36
CA GLU A 93 -6.47 -14.35 2.18
C GLU A 93 -6.14 -14.58 3.67
N PRO A 94 -6.05 -13.52 4.51
CA PRO A 94 -6.26 -12.10 4.25
C PRO A 94 -5.04 -11.43 3.58
N LYS A 95 -5.29 -10.51 2.63
CA LYS A 95 -4.25 -9.76 1.93
C LYS A 95 -4.57 -8.28 1.80
N TRP A 96 -3.54 -7.47 1.75
CA TRP A 96 -3.63 -6.02 1.62
C TRP A 96 -2.71 -5.49 0.51
N VAL A 97 -3.05 -4.36 -0.09
CA VAL A 97 -2.29 -3.73 -1.17
C VAL A 97 -1.98 -2.28 -0.83
N ILE A 98 -0.70 -1.94 -0.85
CA ILE A 98 -0.22 -0.56 -0.74
C ILE A 98 0.27 -0.11 -2.11
N SER A 99 -0.25 1.02 -2.61
CA SER A 99 0.22 1.66 -3.82
C SER A 99 1.32 2.67 -3.48
N MET A 100 2.59 2.30 -3.63
CA MET A 100 3.72 3.14 -3.21
C MET A 100 4.24 4.02 -4.36
N GLY A 101 4.05 5.34 -4.18
CA GLY A 101 4.57 6.40 -5.05
C GLY A 101 3.56 6.91 -6.09
N ALA A 102 3.78 8.13 -6.57
CA ALA A 102 2.85 8.82 -7.48
C ALA A 102 2.60 8.06 -8.79
N CYS A 103 3.61 7.36 -9.28
CA CYS A 103 3.46 6.58 -10.51
C CYS A 103 2.56 5.34 -10.35
N ALA A 104 2.43 4.79 -9.14
CA ALA A 104 1.53 3.68 -8.85
C ALA A 104 0.11 4.20 -8.57
N SER A 105 -0.03 5.27 -7.80
CA SER A 105 -1.36 5.75 -7.38
C SER A 105 -2.12 6.49 -8.47
N CYS A 106 -1.47 7.38 -9.23
CA CYS A 106 -2.15 8.22 -10.23
C CYS A 106 -1.42 8.30 -11.58
N GLY A 107 -0.39 7.47 -11.81
CA GLY A 107 0.49 7.56 -13.00
C GLY A 107 1.57 8.66 -12.90
N GLY A 108 1.36 9.66 -12.04
CA GLY A 108 2.34 10.70 -11.71
C GLY A 108 2.70 11.55 -12.92
N VAL A 109 4.01 11.77 -13.13
CA VAL A 109 4.52 12.52 -14.29
C VAL A 109 4.27 11.78 -15.62
N PHE A 110 4.08 10.45 -15.56
CA PHE A 110 3.89 9.61 -16.74
C PHE A 110 2.41 9.49 -17.10
N ASN A 111 1.82 10.59 -17.58
CA ASN A 111 0.51 10.55 -18.23
C ASN A 111 0.68 10.20 -19.72
N ASP A 112 1.07 8.96 -19.98
CA ASP A 112 1.35 8.44 -21.31
C ASP A 112 0.62 7.12 -21.58
N TYR A 113 0.77 6.60 -22.80
CA TYR A 113 0.13 5.35 -23.20
C TYR A 113 0.78 4.11 -22.57
N ALA A 114 1.96 4.23 -21.97
CA ALA A 114 2.78 3.12 -21.52
C ALA A 114 2.46 2.69 -20.08
N ILE A 115 2.10 3.66 -19.22
CA ILE A 115 1.82 3.45 -17.79
C ILE A 115 0.31 3.42 -17.51
N VAL A 116 -0.09 2.60 -16.53
CA VAL A 116 -1.45 2.59 -16.01
C VAL A 116 -1.64 3.81 -15.10
N GLN A 117 -2.70 4.60 -15.35
CA GLN A 117 -3.01 5.80 -14.58
C GLN A 117 -3.72 5.45 -13.27
N GLY A 118 -3.06 4.62 -12.44
CA GLY A 118 -3.57 4.14 -11.16
C GLY A 118 -3.67 2.62 -11.07
N VAL A 119 -3.01 2.05 -10.07
CA VAL A 119 -2.97 0.61 -9.79
C VAL A 119 -4.33 0.06 -9.35
N ASP A 120 -5.18 0.92 -8.80
CA ASP A 120 -6.56 0.58 -8.38
C ASP A 120 -7.42 0.00 -9.52
N THR A 121 -7.10 0.36 -10.77
CA THR A 121 -7.78 -0.21 -11.95
C THR A 121 -7.48 -1.69 -12.17
N VAL A 122 -6.44 -2.25 -11.53
CA VAL A 122 -5.95 -3.62 -11.74
C VAL A 122 -6.14 -4.48 -10.49
N VAL A 123 -5.78 -3.96 -9.32
CA VAL A 123 -5.90 -4.63 -8.02
C VAL A 123 -6.55 -3.67 -7.03
N PRO A 124 -7.39 -4.16 -6.10
CA PRO A 124 -7.97 -3.29 -5.08
C PRO A 124 -6.86 -2.74 -4.20
N VAL A 125 -6.72 -1.42 -4.12
CA VAL A 125 -5.71 -0.78 -3.29
C VAL A 125 -6.32 -0.40 -1.94
N ASP A 126 -5.69 -0.84 -0.84
CA ASP A 126 -6.14 -0.50 0.51
C ASP A 126 -5.57 0.84 0.99
N VAL A 127 -4.30 1.12 0.65
CA VAL A 127 -3.61 2.34 1.08
C VAL A 127 -2.82 2.97 -0.05
N CYS A 128 -3.08 4.26 -0.30
CA CYS A 128 -2.28 5.12 -1.19
C CYS A 128 -1.58 6.19 -0.33
N PRO A 129 -0.29 6.04 0.02
CA PRO A 129 0.46 7.03 0.79
C PRO A 129 0.93 8.21 -0.08
N VAL A 130 0.14 8.67 -1.06
CA VAL A 130 0.63 9.61 -2.09
C VAL A 130 -0.19 10.89 -2.27
N ASP A 131 -1.22 11.13 -1.46
CA ASP A 131 -1.95 12.41 -1.48
C ASP A 131 -1.31 13.51 -0.64
N CYS A 132 -0.10 13.29 -0.14
CA CYS A 132 0.66 14.23 0.65
C CYS A 132 1.70 15.01 -0.15
N ILE A 133 1.83 14.84 -1.48
CA ILE A 133 2.84 15.55 -2.29
C ILE A 133 2.30 16.92 -2.73
N HIS A 134 2.74 17.99 -2.05
CA HIS A 134 2.40 19.39 -2.36
C HIS A 134 3.54 20.14 -3.05
N PRO A 135 3.25 21.22 -3.78
CA PRO A 135 1.92 21.71 -4.16
C PRO A 135 1.28 20.96 -5.35
N ARG A 136 -0.05 20.92 -5.41
CA ARG A 136 -0.81 20.37 -6.57
C ARG A 136 -0.97 21.42 -7.67
N LYS A 137 -1.25 21.02 -8.92
CA LYS A 137 -1.36 21.93 -10.09
C LYS A 137 -2.40 23.05 -9.95
N ASP A 138 -3.39 22.82 -9.09
CA ASP A 138 -4.49 23.70 -8.72
C ASP A 138 -4.15 24.63 -7.54
N GLU A 139 -3.02 24.41 -6.85
CA GLU A 139 -2.53 25.24 -5.76
C GLU A 139 -1.61 26.35 -6.29
N ALA A 140 -1.76 27.56 -5.73
CA ALA A 140 -1.02 28.74 -6.16
C ALA A 140 0.51 28.56 -6.06
N ASP A 141 0.95 27.74 -5.11
CA ASP A 141 2.35 27.48 -4.83
C ASP A 141 3.02 26.57 -5.87
N PHE A 142 2.26 25.92 -6.77
CA PHE A 142 2.78 25.04 -7.82
C PHE A 142 3.73 25.73 -8.79
N VAL A 143 3.51 27.03 -9.04
CA VAL A 143 4.34 27.81 -9.96
C VAL A 143 5.65 28.23 -9.30
N VAL A 144 5.73 28.17 -7.97
CA VAL A 144 6.83 28.75 -7.17
C VAL A 144 7.70 27.68 -6.51
N ALA A 145 7.17 26.48 -6.28
CA ALA A 145 7.89 25.41 -5.61
C ALA A 145 8.97 24.79 -6.52
N GLU A 146 10.24 24.89 -6.11
CA GLU A 146 11.38 24.23 -6.78
C GLU A 146 11.40 22.71 -6.56
N MET A 147 10.74 22.24 -5.50
CA MET A 147 10.65 20.82 -5.14
C MET A 147 9.29 20.49 -4.54
N LEU A 148 8.75 19.32 -4.93
CA LEU A 148 7.54 18.78 -4.32
C LEU A 148 7.90 18.15 -2.96
N TYR A 149 7.10 18.40 -1.92
CA TYR A 149 7.34 17.90 -0.57
C TYR A 149 6.13 17.15 -0.01
N ILE A 150 6.40 16.22 0.92
CA ILE A 150 5.38 15.40 1.56
C ILE A 150 4.83 16.17 2.79
N HIS A 151 3.59 16.66 2.73
CA HIS A 151 2.91 17.33 3.85
C HIS A 151 2.50 16.28 4.89
N PRO A 152 3.03 16.34 6.12
CA PRO A 152 2.83 15.29 7.13
C PRO A 152 1.39 15.20 7.63
N ASP A 153 0.61 16.28 7.52
CA ASP A 153 -0.73 16.38 8.11
C ASP A 153 -1.88 16.13 7.10
N GLU A 154 -1.62 16.20 5.79
CA GLU A 154 -2.65 15.99 4.74
C GLU A 154 -2.67 14.53 4.22
N CYS A 155 -1.78 13.68 4.72
CA CYS A 155 -1.61 12.28 4.30
C CYS A 155 -2.78 11.34 4.71
N ILE A 156 -3.88 11.86 5.28
CA ILE A 156 -5.03 11.07 5.73
C ILE A 156 -6.35 11.43 5.02
N ASP A 157 -6.47 12.58 4.34
CA ASP A 157 -7.80 13.14 4.00
C ASP A 157 -8.07 13.34 2.50
N CYS A 158 -7.55 12.47 1.64
CA CYS A 158 -7.88 12.52 0.20
C CYS A 158 -9.26 11.96 -0.17
N GLY A 159 -10.02 11.44 0.79
CA GLY A 159 -11.36 10.88 0.54
C GLY A 159 -11.38 9.64 -0.38
N ALA A 160 -10.23 9.17 -0.87
CA ALA A 160 -10.06 7.92 -1.60
C ALA A 160 -9.42 6.81 -0.76
N CYS A 161 -8.95 7.13 0.45
CA CYS A 161 -8.36 6.19 1.39
C CYS A 161 -9.29 6.01 2.59
N VAL A 162 -9.86 4.81 2.72
CA VAL A 162 -10.38 4.33 4.01
C VAL A 162 -9.16 4.19 4.94
N PRO A 163 -9.25 4.57 6.23
CA PRO A 163 -8.13 4.45 7.17
C PRO A 163 -7.49 3.07 7.11
N ALA A 164 -6.15 3.06 7.04
CA ALA A 164 -5.35 1.86 7.05
C ALA A 164 -5.69 1.00 8.27
N CYS A 165 -6.24 -0.19 7.98
CA CYS A 165 -6.77 -1.18 8.90
C CYS A 165 -8.13 -0.79 9.52
N PRO A 166 -9.22 -1.52 9.27
CA PRO A 166 -10.47 -1.33 9.99
C PRO A 166 -10.23 -1.84 11.42
N VAL A 167 -9.84 -0.93 12.31
CA VAL A 167 -9.89 -1.17 13.76
C VAL A 167 -11.33 -1.28 14.29
N ASP A 168 -12.31 -1.14 13.39
CA ASP A 168 -13.75 -1.26 13.63
C ASP A 168 -14.43 -2.34 12.75
N ALA A 169 -13.66 -3.28 12.16
CA ALA A 169 -14.21 -4.51 11.58
C ALA A 169 -13.78 -5.74 12.37
#